data_AF-A0A7Y3IBE5-F1
#
_entry.id   AF-A0A7Y3IBE5-F1
#
_cell.length_a   1.000
_cell.length_b   1.000
_cell.length_c   1.000
_cell.angle_alpha   90.00
_cell.angle_beta   90.00
_cell.angle_gamma   90.00
#
_symmetry.space_group_name_H-M   'P 1'
#
loop_
_entity.id
_entity.type
_entity.pdbx_description
1 polymer ?
#
loop_
_entity_poly.entity_id
_entity_poly.type
_entity_poly.pdbx_seq_one_letter_code
_entity_poly.pdbx_strand_id
1 'polypeptide(L)'
;MELERELATRLLEAHPRAAAAALESLPDDEIFAVLTDAPATTTAHVLRHVAPQVGSEVLGRMRGADAEQVVNHLGFDDAADLVRRLPPDSRNRFVEQLTPSSGRSLRSLVDFPPDTAGAFMDSSVLALPEDVTVSDAVDRIRKSPGQVRYNLYVVDRGGRLVGVLNLRELLLAERKQTLGEIARRDVLSIPSTANRSLILGHPAWREAHSLPVVDREGTYLGAIRYRTLRLLEEEAHQNRARRDTTTSDALGDLLATGVAGAVGAFTDLASRATQARSDDDG
;
A
#
# COMPACT_ATOMS: atom_id res chain seq x y z
N MET A 1 -29.63 20.59 -23.34
CA MET A 1 -28.88 19.34 -23.65
C MET A 1 -27.44 19.62 -24.08
N GLU A 2 -27.15 20.21 -25.26
CA GLU A 2 -25.75 20.41 -25.70
C GLU A 2 -24.96 21.41 -24.83
N LEU A 3 -25.59 22.52 -24.43
CA LEU A 3 -24.99 23.51 -23.52
C LEU A 3 -24.75 22.97 -22.11
N GLU A 4 -25.67 22.15 -21.60
CA GLU A 4 -25.56 21.54 -20.26
C GLU A 4 -24.42 20.51 -20.22
N ARG A 5 -24.25 19.75 -21.29
CA ARG A 5 -23.15 18.77 -21.43
C ARG A 5 -21.80 19.47 -21.52
N GLU A 6 -21.70 20.56 -22.30
CA GLU A 6 -20.49 21.38 -22.37
C GLU A 6 -20.13 22.02 -21.02
N LEU A 7 -21.12 22.55 -20.29
CA LEU A 7 -20.91 23.10 -18.95
C LEU A 7 -20.48 22.04 -17.94
N ALA A 8 -21.07 20.84 -18.01
CA ALA A 8 -20.69 19.71 -17.16
C ALA A 8 -19.23 19.28 -17.43
N THR A 9 -18.83 19.13 -18.69
CA THR A 9 -17.44 18.79 -19.06
C THR A 9 -16.45 19.84 -18.55
N ARG A 10 -16.75 21.12 -18.74
CA ARG A 10 -15.88 22.20 -18.23
C ARG A 10 -15.79 22.22 -16.70
N LEU A 11 -16.88 21.91 -16.00
CA LEU A 11 -16.86 21.82 -14.54
C LEU A 11 -15.96 20.67 -14.07
N LEU A 12 -16.07 19.50 -14.72
CA LEU A 12 -15.26 18.33 -14.41
C LEU A 12 -13.76 18.62 -14.64
N GLU A 13 -13.42 19.32 -15.71
CA GLU A 13 -12.04 19.68 -16.06
C GLU A 13 -11.46 20.76 -15.14
N ALA A 14 -12.17 21.86 -14.94
CA ALA A 14 -11.66 23.01 -14.19
C ALA A 14 -11.66 22.77 -12.67
N HIS A 15 -12.64 22.00 -12.18
CA HIS A 15 -12.90 21.86 -10.74
C HIS A 15 -13.25 20.40 -10.35
N PRO A 16 -12.33 19.44 -10.55
CA PRO A 16 -12.61 18.01 -10.39
C PRO A 16 -13.09 17.64 -8.97
N ARG A 17 -12.60 18.33 -7.93
CA ARG A 17 -13.07 18.14 -6.55
C ARG A 17 -14.49 18.63 -6.31
N ALA A 18 -14.85 19.79 -6.88
CA ALA A 18 -16.21 20.32 -6.76
C ALA A 18 -17.19 19.48 -7.58
N ALA A 19 -16.75 19.04 -8.77
CA ALA A 19 -17.52 18.14 -9.62
C ALA A 19 -17.76 16.79 -8.94
N ALA A 20 -16.75 16.19 -8.29
CA ALA A 20 -16.91 14.98 -7.50
C ALA A 20 -18.01 15.12 -6.43
N ALA A 21 -17.97 16.20 -5.64
CA ALA A 21 -18.98 16.46 -4.62
C ALA A 21 -20.39 16.66 -5.20
N ALA A 22 -20.51 17.27 -6.39
CA ALA A 22 -21.79 17.42 -7.07
C ALA A 22 -22.32 16.07 -7.60
N LEU A 23 -21.44 15.26 -8.21
CA LEU A 23 -21.78 13.94 -8.74
C LEU A 23 -22.30 12.99 -7.65
N GLU A 24 -21.74 13.05 -6.43
CA GLU A 24 -22.17 12.20 -5.31
C GLU A 24 -23.62 12.41 -4.86
N SER A 25 -24.27 13.49 -5.31
CA SER A 25 -25.70 13.72 -5.07
C SER A 25 -26.61 13.10 -6.12
N LEU A 26 -26.04 12.57 -7.21
CA LEU A 26 -26.76 11.98 -8.33
C LEU A 26 -26.90 10.45 -8.18
N PRO A 27 -27.85 9.82 -8.87
CA PRO A 27 -27.92 8.37 -8.98
C PRO A 27 -26.69 7.78 -9.71
N ASP A 28 -26.27 6.56 -9.34
CA ASP A 28 -25.07 5.90 -9.87
C ASP A 28 -25.04 5.79 -11.41
N ASP A 29 -26.21 5.60 -12.03
CA ASP A 29 -26.34 5.54 -13.49
C ASP A 29 -26.05 6.88 -14.17
N GLU A 30 -26.44 7.99 -13.55
CA GLU A 30 -26.16 9.33 -14.05
C GLU A 30 -24.69 9.68 -13.87
N ILE A 31 -24.11 9.34 -12.70
CA ILE A 31 -22.66 9.49 -12.45
C ILE A 31 -21.86 8.73 -13.50
N PHE A 32 -22.24 7.47 -13.75
CA PHE A 32 -21.58 6.64 -14.76
C PHE A 32 -21.69 7.24 -16.16
N ALA A 33 -22.88 7.71 -16.56
CA ALA A 33 -23.09 8.32 -17.87
C ALA A 33 -22.22 9.58 -18.06
N VAL A 34 -22.21 10.47 -17.07
CA VAL A 34 -21.42 11.72 -17.11
C VAL A 34 -19.91 11.43 -17.19
N LEU A 35 -19.41 10.50 -16.36
CA LEU A 35 -17.99 10.17 -16.32
C LEU A 35 -17.52 9.33 -17.52
N THR A 36 -18.41 8.58 -18.17
CA THR A 36 -18.07 7.82 -19.39
C THR A 36 -18.06 8.72 -20.64
N ASP A 37 -18.87 9.78 -20.63
CA ASP A 37 -18.88 10.78 -21.70
C ASP A 37 -17.68 11.74 -21.65
N ALA A 38 -17.08 11.91 -20.48
CA ALA A 38 -15.95 12.80 -20.27
C ALA A 38 -14.62 12.18 -20.75
N PRO A 39 -13.62 13.00 -21.13
CA PRO A 39 -12.29 12.50 -21.46
C PRO A 39 -11.69 11.67 -20.32
N ALA A 40 -10.99 10.58 -20.65
CA ALA A 40 -10.42 9.66 -19.66
C ALA A 40 -9.51 10.36 -18.62
N THR A 41 -8.78 11.41 -19.03
CA THR A 41 -7.98 12.27 -18.13
C THR A 41 -8.86 12.95 -17.08
N THR A 42 -9.94 13.57 -17.53
CA THR A 42 -10.90 14.29 -16.68
C THR A 42 -11.58 13.33 -15.72
N THR A 43 -12.03 12.19 -16.24
CA THR A 43 -12.64 11.12 -15.44
C THR A 43 -11.68 10.62 -14.38
N ALA A 44 -10.42 10.36 -14.72
CA ALA A 44 -9.40 9.96 -13.76
C ALA A 44 -9.18 11.02 -12.66
N HIS A 45 -9.14 12.32 -12.99
CA HIS A 45 -9.02 13.38 -12.00
C HIS A 45 -10.21 13.42 -11.04
N VAL A 46 -11.43 13.26 -11.55
CA VAL A 46 -12.65 13.25 -10.73
C VAL A 46 -12.69 12.00 -9.86
N LEU A 47 -12.32 10.83 -10.38
CA LEU A 47 -12.27 9.56 -9.63
C LEU A 47 -11.34 9.60 -8.41
N ARG A 48 -10.30 10.45 -8.40
CA ARG A 48 -9.44 10.66 -7.22
C ARG A 48 -10.13 11.39 -6.07
N HIS A 49 -11.24 12.07 -6.35
CA HIS A 49 -11.91 12.95 -5.40
C HIS A 49 -13.30 12.45 -4.97
N VAL A 50 -13.93 11.58 -5.74
CA VAL A 50 -15.19 10.95 -5.34
C VAL A 50 -14.99 9.97 -4.18
N ALA A 51 -16.07 9.69 -3.46
CA ALA A 51 -16.12 8.65 -2.46
C ALA A 51 -15.63 7.32 -3.07
N PRO A 52 -14.73 6.58 -2.39
CA PRO A 52 -14.11 5.38 -2.96
C PRO A 52 -15.11 4.29 -3.38
N GLN A 53 -16.29 4.24 -2.76
CA GLN A 53 -17.34 3.30 -3.14
C GLN A 53 -17.91 3.64 -4.53
N VAL A 54 -18.31 4.89 -4.74
CA VAL A 54 -18.80 5.41 -6.04
C VAL A 54 -17.73 5.23 -7.12
N GLY A 55 -16.48 5.61 -6.82
CA GLY A 55 -15.37 5.45 -7.75
C GLY A 55 -15.13 3.99 -8.14
N SER A 56 -15.27 3.05 -7.19
CA SER A 56 -15.13 1.62 -7.49
C SER A 56 -16.23 1.10 -8.41
N GLU A 57 -17.46 1.55 -8.24
CA GLU A 57 -18.60 1.12 -9.05
C GLU A 57 -18.51 1.67 -10.47
N VAL A 58 -18.18 2.95 -10.62
CA VAL A 58 -17.96 3.59 -11.93
C VAL A 58 -16.83 2.87 -12.67
N LEU A 59 -15.67 2.71 -12.03
CA LEU A 59 -14.52 2.05 -12.64
C LEU A 59 -14.82 0.59 -12.99
N GLY A 60 -15.50 -0.14 -12.10
CA GLY A 60 -15.87 -1.54 -12.33
C GLY A 60 -16.87 -1.75 -13.47
N ARG A 61 -17.62 -0.72 -13.87
CA ARG A 61 -18.54 -0.76 -15.02
C ARG A 61 -17.84 -0.48 -16.35
N MET A 62 -16.71 0.23 -16.35
CA MET A 62 -15.94 0.54 -17.56
C MET A 62 -15.37 -0.72 -18.23
N ARG A 63 -15.28 -0.69 -19.57
CA ARG A 63 -14.84 -1.84 -20.37
C ARG A 63 -13.81 -1.45 -21.42
N GLY A 64 -12.99 -2.42 -21.82
CA GLY A 64 -12.10 -2.31 -22.98
C GLY A 64 -11.16 -1.11 -22.92
N ALA A 65 -11.13 -0.32 -24.00
CA ALA A 65 -10.22 0.81 -24.15
C ALA A 65 -10.45 1.92 -23.12
N ASP A 66 -11.71 2.18 -22.73
CA ASP A 66 -12.04 3.25 -21.78
C ASP A 66 -11.48 2.94 -20.39
N ALA A 67 -11.65 1.69 -19.93
CA ALA A 67 -11.09 1.22 -18.67
C ALA A 67 -9.55 1.33 -18.67
N GLU A 68 -8.90 0.92 -19.76
CA GLU A 68 -7.46 1.00 -19.91
C GLU A 68 -6.96 2.45 -19.87
N GLN A 69 -7.60 3.37 -20.60
CA GLN A 69 -7.21 4.78 -20.60
C GLN A 69 -7.40 5.42 -19.23
N VAL A 70 -8.54 5.20 -18.59
CA VAL A 70 -8.83 5.75 -17.27
C VAL A 70 -7.84 5.22 -16.22
N VAL A 71 -7.54 3.91 -16.21
CA VAL A 71 -6.54 3.34 -15.30
C VAL A 71 -5.15 3.96 -15.51
N ASN A 72 -4.73 4.15 -16.76
CA ASN A 72 -3.44 4.75 -17.07
C ASN A 72 -3.33 6.22 -16.61
N HIS A 73 -4.41 6.99 -16.70
CA HIS A 73 -4.45 8.38 -16.22
C HIS A 73 -4.65 8.50 -14.69
N LEU A 74 -5.43 7.59 -14.12
CA LEU A 74 -5.66 7.51 -12.67
C LEU A 74 -4.38 7.08 -11.94
N GLY A 75 -3.57 6.23 -12.58
CA GLY A 75 -2.40 5.62 -11.98
C GLY A 75 -2.78 4.32 -11.28
N PHE A 76 -1.85 3.37 -11.28
CA PHE A 76 -2.13 2.01 -10.82
C PHE A 76 -2.40 1.92 -9.32
N ASP A 77 -1.83 2.79 -8.49
CA ASP A 77 -2.05 2.81 -7.04
C ASP A 77 -3.49 3.22 -6.71
N ASP A 78 -3.94 4.37 -7.22
CA ASP A 78 -5.31 4.87 -7.02
C ASP A 78 -6.34 3.91 -7.65
N ALA A 79 -6.05 3.37 -8.84
CA ALA A 79 -6.89 2.36 -9.47
C ALA A 79 -6.98 1.08 -8.62
N ALA A 80 -5.87 0.62 -8.04
CA ALA A 80 -5.86 -0.56 -7.19
C ALA A 80 -6.73 -0.35 -5.93
N ASP A 81 -6.69 0.83 -5.33
CA ASP A 81 -7.51 1.18 -4.17
C ASP A 81 -9.01 1.12 -4.45
N LEU A 82 -9.44 1.56 -5.64
CA LEU A 82 -10.83 1.43 -6.09
C LEU A 82 -11.18 -0.03 -6.43
N VAL A 83 -10.33 -0.69 -7.22
CA VAL A 83 -10.55 -2.07 -7.71
C VAL A 83 -10.58 -3.08 -6.56
N ARG A 84 -9.84 -2.87 -5.46
CA ARG A 84 -9.88 -3.71 -4.26
C ARG A 84 -11.26 -3.76 -3.58
N ARG A 85 -12.12 -2.76 -3.81
CA ARG A 85 -13.48 -2.67 -3.24
C ARG A 85 -14.52 -3.43 -4.04
N LEU A 86 -14.20 -3.79 -5.28
CA LEU A 86 -15.07 -4.62 -6.11
C LEU A 86 -15.19 -6.04 -5.54
N PRO A 87 -16.33 -6.71 -5.75
CA PRO A 87 -16.46 -8.14 -5.48
C PRO A 87 -15.34 -8.93 -6.18
N PRO A 88 -14.82 -10.03 -5.59
CA PRO A 88 -13.67 -10.77 -6.11
C PRO A 88 -13.79 -11.16 -7.59
N ASP A 89 -14.97 -11.59 -8.03
CA ASP A 89 -15.23 -11.96 -9.42
C ASP A 89 -15.16 -10.74 -10.36
N SER A 90 -15.77 -9.62 -9.97
CA SER A 90 -15.76 -8.39 -10.75
C SER A 90 -14.34 -7.80 -10.84
N ARG A 91 -13.60 -7.87 -9.74
CA ARG A 91 -12.20 -7.46 -9.65
C ARG A 91 -11.31 -8.24 -10.61
N ASN A 92 -11.43 -9.57 -10.61
CA ASN A 92 -10.64 -10.43 -11.50
C ASN A 92 -10.98 -10.16 -12.97
N ARG A 93 -12.27 -10.06 -13.31
CA ARG A 93 -12.72 -9.69 -14.66
C ARG A 93 -12.20 -8.32 -15.09
N PHE A 94 -12.23 -7.34 -14.19
CA PHE A 94 -11.72 -6.00 -14.47
C PHE A 94 -10.20 -6.01 -14.73
N VAL A 95 -9.42 -6.77 -13.99
CA VAL A 95 -7.97 -6.88 -14.22
C VAL A 95 -7.67 -7.64 -15.53
N GLU A 96 -8.46 -8.66 -15.85
CA GLU A 96 -8.28 -9.50 -17.05
C GLU A 96 -8.61 -8.79 -18.36
N GLN A 97 -9.47 -7.76 -18.33
CA GLN A 97 -9.80 -7.00 -19.54
C GLN A 97 -8.72 -5.97 -19.93
N LEU A 98 -7.82 -5.62 -19.00
CA LEU A 98 -6.73 -4.69 -19.26
C LEU A 98 -5.64 -5.32 -20.13
N THR A 99 -4.77 -4.49 -20.69
CA THR A 99 -3.60 -5.00 -21.42
C THR A 99 -2.73 -5.88 -20.51
N PRO A 100 -1.98 -6.86 -21.05
CA PRO A 100 -1.16 -7.75 -20.21
C PRO A 100 -0.16 -7.02 -19.30
N SER A 101 0.36 -5.87 -19.72
CA SER A 101 1.24 -5.02 -18.90
C SER A 101 0.49 -4.34 -17.76
N SER A 102 -0.64 -3.70 -18.06
CA SER A 102 -1.44 -2.95 -17.09
C SER A 102 -2.12 -3.88 -16.10
N GLY A 103 -2.69 -4.99 -16.59
CA GLY A 103 -3.29 -6.03 -15.76
C GLY A 103 -2.29 -6.67 -14.80
N ARG A 104 -1.05 -6.94 -15.21
CA ARG A 104 0.01 -7.43 -14.29
C ARG A 104 0.34 -6.42 -13.20
N SER A 105 0.52 -5.16 -13.56
CA SER A 105 0.88 -4.09 -12.62
C SER A 105 -0.24 -3.87 -11.60
N LEU A 106 -1.48 -3.75 -12.09
CA LEU A 106 -2.66 -3.56 -11.25
C LEU A 106 -2.91 -4.77 -10.34
N ARG A 107 -2.80 -6.00 -10.87
CA ARG A 107 -2.99 -7.23 -10.09
C ARG A 107 -2.07 -7.26 -8.87
N SER A 108 -0.80 -6.92 -9.06
CA SER A 108 0.17 -6.90 -7.96
C SER A 108 -0.25 -5.96 -6.82
N LEU A 109 -0.77 -4.77 -7.15
CA LEU A 109 -1.19 -3.75 -6.18
C LEU A 109 -2.55 -4.04 -5.55
N VAL A 110 -3.39 -4.78 -6.27
CA VAL A 110 -4.69 -5.25 -5.78
C VAL A 110 -4.53 -6.40 -4.80
N ASP A 111 -3.68 -7.37 -5.14
CA ASP A 111 -3.44 -8.54 -4.30
C ASP A 111 -2.56 -8.17 -3.09
N PHE A 112 -1.58 -7.29 -3.27
CA PHE A 112 -0.62 -6.87 -2.24
C PHE A 112 -0.46 -5.34 -2.20
N PRO A 113 -1.26 -4.65 -1.38
CA PRO A 113 -1.16 -3.19 -1.25
C PRO A 113 0.23 -2.77 -0.73
N PRO A 114 0.73 -1.57 -1.09
CA PRO A 114 1.93 -1.00 -0.49
C PRO A 114 1.86 -0.99 1.04
N ASP A 115 3.03 -1.08 1.69
CA ASP A 115 3.16 -1.11 3.16
C ASP A 115 2.45 -2.27 3.89
N THR A 116 2.04 -3.32 3.16
CA THR A 116 1.49 -4.56 3.73
C THR A 116 2.49 -5.71 3.73
N ALA A 117 2.20 -6.73 4.52
CA ALA A 117 3.00 -7.94 4.59
C ALA A 117 3.17 -8.62 3.23
N GLY A 118 2.11 -8.62 2.40
CA GLY A 118 2.14 -9.18 1.05
C GLY A 118 3.06 -8.42 0.10
N ALA A 119 3.21 -7.10 0.27
CA ALA A 119 4.14 -6.31 -0.54
C ALA A 119 5.60 -6.49 -0.09
N PHE A 120 5.82 -6.79 1.19
CA PHE A 120 7.15 -6.99 1.78
C PHE A 120 7.66 -8.44 1.75
N MET A 121 6.78 -9.40 1.45
CA MET A 121 7.14 -10.81 1.47
C MET A 121 8.05 -11.19 0.31
N ASP A 122 8.90 -12.18 0.56
CA ASP A 122 9.64 -12.88 -0.48
C ASP A 122 8.83 -14.12 -0.88
N SER A 123 8.18 -14.06 -2.05
CA SER A 123 7.39 -15.16 -2.62
C SER A 123 8.25 -16.30 -3.18
N SER A 124 9.57 -16.12 -3.26
CA SER A 124 10.49 -17.18 -3.69
C SER A 124 10.87 -18.16 -2.56
N VAL A 125 10.45 -17.87 -1.32
CA VAL A 125 10.74 -18.74 -0.17
C VAL A 125 9.91 -20.01 -0.27
N LEU A 126 10.61 -21.13 -0.45
CA LEU A 126 10.02 -22.43 -0.74
C LEU A 126 9.13 -22.95 0.40
N ALA A 127 7.96 -23.45 0.04
CA ALA A 127 7.15 -24.35 0.86
C ALA A 127 7.06 -25.73 0.18
N LEU A 128 7.01 -26.79 0.99
CA LEU A 128 6.91 -28.17 0.51
C LEU A 128 5.67 -28.87 1.08
N PRO A 129 5.02 -29.78 0.32
CA PRO A 129 3.90 -30.56 0.83
C PRO A 129 4.28 -31.45 2.02
N GLU A 130 3.35 -31.62 2.97
CA GLU A 130 3.56 -32.39 4.21
C GLU A 130 3.87 -33.89 3.98
N ASP A 131 3.43 -34.45 2.86
CA ASP A 131 3.62 -35.85 2.49
C ASP A 131 4.98 -36.14 1.83
N VAL A 132 5.79 -35.11 1.58
CA VAL A 132 7.15 -35.25 1.04
C VAL A 132 8.07 -35.86 2.10
N THR A 133 8.91 -36.82 1.70
CA THR A 133 9.92 -37.40 2.61
C THR A 133 11.08 -36.45 2.83
N VAL A 134 11.79 -36.59 3.96
CA VAL A 134 13.02 -35.84 4.23
C VAL A 134 14.05 -35.97 3.10
N SER A 135 14.21 -37.18 2.55
CA SER A 135 15.12 -37.42 1.41
C SER A 135 14.75 -36.57 0.19
N ASP A 136 13.47 -36.60 -0.20
CA ASP A 136 12.98 -35.86 -1.36
C ASP A 136 13.04 -34.35 -1.14
N ALA A 137 12.74 -33.90 0.08
CA ALA A 137 12.86 -32.49 0.46
C ALA A 137 14.31 -32.00 0.29
N VAL A 138 15.29 -32.75 0.80
CA VAL A 138 16.72 -32.43 0.63
C VAL A 138 17.13 -32.39 -0.85
N ASP A 139 16.64 -33.32 -1.67
CA ASP A 139 16.94 -33.33 -3.10
C ASP A 139 16.31 -32.15 -3.85
N ARG A 140 15.11 -31.72 -3.47
CA ARG A 140 14.50 -30.48 -3.98
C ARG A 140 15.30 -29.25 -3.57
N ILE A 141 15.71 -29.18 -2.31
CA ILE A 141 16.55 -28.08 -1.79
C ILE A 141 17.86 -27.99 -2.58
N ARG A 142 18.51 -29.12 -2.89
CA ARG A 142 19.75 -29.17 -3.68
C ARG A 142 19.58 -28.67 -5.11
N LYS A 143 18.41 -28.88 -5.73
CA LYS A 143 18.10 -28.39 -7.09
C LYS A 143 17.80 -26.88 -7.12
N SER A 144 17.43 -26.29 -5.99
CA SER A 144 17.01 -24.89 -5.89
C SER A 144 17.63 -24.20 -4.66
N PRO A 145 18.98 -24.15 -4.54
CA PRO A 145 19.64 -23.61 -3.35
C PRO A 145 19.28 -22.13 -3.11
N GLY A 146 18.95 -21.41 -4.18
CA GLY A 146 18.52 -20.01 -4.14
C GLY A 146 17.13 -19.77 -3.53
N GLN A 147 16.29 -20.78 -3.30
CA GLN A 147 14.92 -20.62 -2.77
C GLN A 147 14.78 -21.06 -1.31
N VAL A 148 15.78 -21.76 -0.79
CA VAL A 148 15.76 -22.34 0.56
C VAL A 148 16.57 -21.44 1.48
N ARG A 149 16.01 -21.19 2.67
CA ARG A 149 16.58 -20.31 3.69
C ARG A 149 16.61 -21.06 5.03
N TYR A 150 16.81 -20.35 6.14
CA TYR A 150 16.91 -20.91 7.48
C TYR A 150 15.70 -21.76 7.90
N ASN A 151 14.51 -21.40 7.39
CA ASN A 151 13.25 -22.10 7.62
C ASN A 151 12.72 -22.70 6.32
N LEU A 152 12.07 -23.86 6.44
CA LEU A 152 11.28 -24.51 5.41
C LEU A 152 9.83 -24.61 5.92
N TYR A 153 8.90 -24.13 5.11
CA TYR A 153 7.48 -24.18 5.44
C TYR A 153 6.83 -25.41 4.83
N VAL A 154 5.83 -25.95 5.54
CA VAL A 154 5.10 -27.15 5.15
C VAL A 154 3.66 -26.79 4.88
N VAL A 155 3.14 -27.27 3.76
CA VAL A 155 1.76 -27.02 3.33
C VAL A 155 0.98 -28.32 3.16
N ASP A 156 -0.33 -28.25 3.36
CA ASP A 156 -1.23 -29.35 3.01
C ASP A 156 -1.49 -29.41 1.48
N ARG A 157 -2.34 -30.36 1.05
CA ARG A 157 -2.75 -30.49 -0.36
C ARG A 157 -3.50 -29.26 -0.91
N GLY A 158 -4.08 -28.44 -0.05
CA GLY A 158 -4.76 -27.20 -0.40
C GLY A 158 -3.82 -25.99 -0.41
N GLY A 159 -2.52 -26.17 -0.13
CA GLY A 159 -1.54 -25.08 -0.04
C GLY A 159 -1.59 -24.30 1.27
N ARG A 160 -2.38 -24.76 2.25
CA ARG A 160 -2.47 -24.11 3.56
C ARG A 160 -1.24 -24.41 4.39
N LEU A 161 -0.75 -23.41 5.10
CA LEU A 161 0.39 -23.54 6.00
C LEU A 161 0.03 -24.46 7.18
N VAL A 162 0.72 -25.59 7.30
CA VAL A 162 0.48 -26.59 8.37
C VAL A 162 1.68 -26.81 9.27
N GLY A 163 2.87 -26.37 8.86
CA GLY A 163 4.06 -26.57 9.65
C GLY A 163 5.26 -25.71 9.26
N VAL A 164 6.23 -25.65 10.16
CA VAL A 164 7.54 -25.06 9.93
C VAL A 164 8.61 -25.98 10.51
N LEU A 165 9.74 -26.06 9.82
CA LEU A 165 10.94 -26.70 10.30
C LEU A 165 12.17 -25.85 9.95
N ASN A 166 13.19 -25.91 10.80
CA ASN A 166 14.49 -25.37 10.46
C ASN A 166 15.36 -26.42 9.75
N LEU A 167 16.41 -25.97 9.07
CA LEU A 167 17.31 -26.89 8.35
C LEU A 167 18.01 -27.90 9.27
N ARG A 168 18.24 -27.57 10.54
CA ARG A 168 18.87 -28.50 11.49
C ARG A 168 17.94 -29.68 11.79
N GLU A 169 16.66 -29.41 12.03
CA GLU A 169 15.63 -30.44 12.24
C GLU A 169 15.54 -31.37 11.02
N LEU A 170 15.54 -30.81 9.80
CA LEU A 170 15.55 -31.60 8.57
C LEU A 170 16.77 -32.53 8.45
N LEU A 171 17.95 -32.03 8.82
CA LEU A 171 19.21 -32.79 8.72
C LEU A 171 19.34 -33.89 9.78
N LEU A 172 18.66 -33.74 10.92
CA LEU A 172 18.65 -34.73 12.01
C LEU A 172 17.54 -35.77 11.88
N ALA A 173 16.51 -35.50 11.07
CA ALA A 173 15.39 -36.41 10.84
C ALA A 173 15.78 -37.64 10.01
N GLU A 174 15.03 -38.73 10.17
CA GLU A 174 15.24 -39.93 9.38
C GLU A 174 14.76 -39.70 7.93
N ARG A 175 15.52 -40.21 6.96
CA ARG A 175 15.29 -39.98 5.53
C ARG A 175 13.89 -40.37 5.03
N LYS A 176 13.24 -41.33 5.70
CA LYS A 176 11.93 -41.88 5.34
C LYS A 176 10.76 -41.19 6.04
N GLN A 177 11.02 -40.41 7.09
CA GLN A 177 9.97 -39.63 7.74
C GLN A 177 9.42 -38.59 6.75
N THR A 178 8.13 -38.27 6.90
CA THR A 178 7.48 -37.22 6.13
C THR A 178 7.72 -35.85 6.79
N LEU A 179 7.64 -34.76 6.00
CA LEU A 179 7.76 -33.41 6.55
C LEU A 179 6.67 -33.13 7.59
N GLY A 180 5.45 -33.64 7.39
CA GLY A 180 4.33 -33.50 8.32
C GLY A 180 4.53 -34.21 9.67
N GLU A 181 5.36 -35.25 9.73
CA GLU A 181 5.72 -35.94 10.98
C GLU A 181 6.71 -35.15 11.83
N ILE A 182 7.64 -34.42 11.19
CA ILE A 182 8.74 -33.73 11.87
C ILE A 182 8.49 -32.23 12.04
N ALA A 183 7.57 -31.64 11.28
CA ALA A 183 7.31 -30.20 11.33
C ALA A 183 6.56 -29.79 12.59
N ARG A 184 6.93 -28.62 13.12
CA ARG A 184 6.18 -27.98 14.21
C ARG A 184 4.91 -27.36 13.65
N ARG A 185 3.75 -27.72 14.22
CA ARG A 185 2.42 -27.27 13.76
C ARG A 185 1.99 -25.90 14.30
N ASP A 186 2.56 -25.48 15.43
CA ASP A 186 2.28 -24.16 16.00
C ASP A 186 3.10 -23.08 15.26
N VAL A 187 2.62 -22.73 14.06
CA VAL A 187 3.27 -21.76 13.19
C VAL A 187 2.61 -20.41 13.35
N LEU A 188 3.36 -19.45 13.90
CA LEU A 188 2.93 -18.06 13.92
C LEU A 188 3.14 -17.44 12.53
N SER A 189 2.04 -17.07 11.88
CA SER A 189 2.03 -16.46 10.55
C SER A 189 1.55 -15.01 10.58
N ILE A 190 1.87 -14.27 9.52
CA ILE A 190 1.43 -12.89 9.31
C ILE A 190 0.37 -12.89 8.19
N PRO A 191 -0.81 -12.29 8.41
CA PRO A 191 -1.77 -12.08 7.31
C PRO A 191 -1.16 -11.20 6.21
N SER A 192 -1.39 -11.49 4.94
CA SER A 192 -0.88 -10.70 3.80
C SER A 192 -1.28 -9.23 3.84
N THR A 193 -2.39 -8.92 4.51
CA THR A 193 -2.91 -7.57 4.69
C THR A 193 -2.37 -6.86 5.93
N ALA A 194 -1.54 -7.51 6.74
CA ALA A 194 -0.99 -6.91 7.95
C ALA A 194 -0.13 -5.68 7.61
N ASN A 195 -0.40 -4.58 8.31
CA ASN A 195 0.36 -3.35 8.14
C ASN A 195 1.75 -3.43 8.78
N ARG A 196 2.59 -2.46 8.45
CA ARG A 196 3.95 -2.31 8.97
C ARG A 196 4.08 -2.39 10.50
N SER A 197 3.15 -1.81 11.26
CA SER A 197 3.21 -1.84 12.72
C SER A 197 3.02 -3.26 13.27
N LEU A 198 2.10 -4.02 12.67
CA LEU A 198 1.86 -5.42 13.03
C LEU A 198 3.05 -6.30 12.65
N ILE A 199 3.68 -6.03 11.51
CA ILE A 199 4.90 -6.74 11.09
C ILE A 199 6.03 -6.47 12.10
N LEU A 200 6.31 -5.21 12.41
CA LEU A 200 7.39 -4.81 13.33
C LEU A 200 7.18 -5.34 14.76
N GLY A 201 5.95 -5.26 15.27
CA GLY A 201 5.61 -5.67 16.63
C GLY A 201 5.34 -7.16 16.81
N HIS A 202 5.50 -7.97 15.76
CA HIS A 202 5.09 -9.37 15.80
C HIS A 202 5.93 -10.18 16.82
N PRO A 203 5.33 -10.86 17.81
CA PRO A 203 6.07 -11.47 18.92
C PRO A 203 6.98 -12.62 18.48
N ALA A 204 6.69 -13.25 17.34
CA ALA A 204 7.44 -14.37 16.79
C ALA A 204 8.85 -13.99 16.30
N TRP A 205 9.15 -12.70 16.10
CA TRP A 205 10.50 -12.25 15.73
C TRP A 205 11.56 -12.57 16.79
N ARG A 206 11.15 -12.83 18.04
CA ARG A 206 12.07 -13.25 19.11
C ARG A 206 12.65 -14.65 18.89
N GLU A 207 11.95 -15.49 18.14
CA GLU A 207 12.27 -16.91 17.99
C GLU A 207 12.50 -17.33 16.52
N ALA A 208 12.15 -16.46 15.55
CA ALA A 208 12.19 -16.77 14.14
C ALA A 208 12.98 -15.74 13.30
N HIS A 209 13.74 -16.23 12.32
CA HIS A 209 14.50 -15.41 11.37
C HIS A 209 13.67 -15.02 10.12
N SER A 210 12.54 -15.68 9.92
CA SER A 210 11.54 -15.35 8.91
C SER A 210 10.17 -15.77 9.40
N LEU A 211 9.14 -15.04 9.00
CA LEU A 211 7.75 -15.32 9.32
C LEU A 211 6.95 -15.59 8.04
N PRO A 212 6.15 -16.66 8.00
CA PRO A 212 5.34 -16.99 6.84
C PRO A 212 4.19 -15.99 6.71
N VAL A 213 3.86 -15.64 5.47
CA VAL A 213 2.72 -14.81 5.11
C VAL A 213 1.64 -15.68 4.50
N VAL A 214 0.41 -15.49 4.97
CA VAL A 214 -0.76 -16.26 4.53
C VAL A 214 -1.89 -15.36 4.03
N ASP A 215 -2.74 -15.87 3.15
CA ASP A 215 -4.01 -15.21 2.79
C ASP A 215 -5.08 -15.38 3.88
N ARG A 216 -6.34 -15.06 3.57
CA ARG A 216 -7.46 -15.17 4.51
C ARG A 216 -7.87 -16.62 4.77
N GLU A 217 -7.61 -17.50 3.81
CA GLU A 217 -7.92 -18.93 3.81
C GLU A 217 -6.80 -19.75 4.47
N GLY A 218 -5.68 -19.12 4.82
CA GLY A 218 -4.50 -19.75 5.43
C GLY A 218 -3.52 -20.34 4.42
N THR A 219 -3.71 -20.06 3.13
CA THR A 219 -2.79 -20.45 2.05
C THR A 219 -1.46 -19.74 2.23
N TYR A 220 -0.36 -20.47 2.15
CA TYR A 220 0.98 -19.90 2.20
C TYR A 220 1.28 -19.10 0.92
N LEU A 221 1.71 -17.85 1.08
CA LEU A 221 2.01 -16.94 -0.02
C LEU A 221 3.52 -16.63 -0.17
N GLY A 222 4.26 -16.73 0.93
CA GLY A 222 5.68 -16.36 0.99
C GLY A 222 6.12 -16.12 2.43
N ALA A 223 7.26 -15.45 2.61
CA ALA A 223 7.73 -15.12 3.95
C ALA A 223 8.42 -13.76 4.03
N ILE A 224 8.21 -13.06 5.15
CA ILE A 224 8.97 -11.86 5.49
C ILE A 224 10.22 -12.29 6.23
N ARG A 225 11.37 -11.73 5.83
CA ARG A 225 12.68 -12.08 6.40
C ARG A 225 13.11 -11.02 7.40
N TYR A 226 13.99 -11.41 8.33
CA TYR A 226 14.59 -10.49 9.30
C TYR A 226 15.28 -9.29 8.63
N ARG A 227 15.89 -9.46 7.45
CA ARG A 227 16.44 -8.31 6.68
C ARG A 227 15.35 -7.26 6.37
N THR A 228 14.19 -7.70 5.92
CA THR A 228 13.07 -6.80 5.62
C THR A 228 12.59 -6.12 6.90
N LEU A 229 12.52 -6.84 8.03
CA LEU A 229 12.24 -6.24 9.34
C LEU A 229 13.23 -5.10 9.65
N ARG A 230 14.54 -5.32 9.49
CA ARG A 230 15.58 -4.31 9.76
C ARG A 230 15.44 -3.07 8.88
N LEU A 231 15.17 -3.26 7.59
CA LEU A 231 14.88 -2.15 6.67
C LEU A 231 13.66 -1.35 7.16
N LEU A 232 12.61 -2.04 7.60
CA LEU A 232 11.41 -1.39 8.10
C LEU A 232 11.66 -0.62 9.41
N GLU A 233 12.52 -1.14 10.29
CA GLU A 233 12.95 -0.44 11.52
C GLU A 233 13.75 0.82 11.19
N GLU A 234 14.74 0.73 10.30
CA GLU A 234 15.61 1.84 9.90
C GLU A 234 14.82 3.01 9.32
N GLU A 235 13.93 2.73 8.37
CA GLU A 235 13.03 3.72 7.78
C GLU A 235 12.10 4.35 8.84
N ALA A 236 11.61 3.57 9.81
CA ALA A 236 10.78 4.09 10.90
C ALA A 236 11.58 5.06 11.81
N HIS A 237 12.84 4.75 12.09
CA HIS A 237 13.74 5.63 12.83
C HIS A 237 14.04 6.92 12.06
N GLN A 238 14.31 6.83 10.76
CA GLN A 238 14.57 8.00 9.91
C GLN A 238 13.35 8.93 9.81
N ASN A 239 12.15 8.36 9.68
CA ASN A 239 10.91 9.14 9.63
C ASN A 239 10.63 9.87 10.96
N ARG A 240 10.97 9.26 12.10
CA ARG A 240 10.91 9.95 13.41
C ARG A 240 11.91 11.09 13.47
N ALA A 241 13.18 10.83 13.14
CA ALA A 241 14.22 11.86 13.16
C ALA A 241 13.87 13.07 12.27
N ARG A 242 13.33 12.84 11.06
CA ARG A 242 12.89 13.92 10.16
C ARG A 242 11.77 14.78 10.76
N ARG A 243 10.76 14.16 11.39
CA ARG A 243 9.64 14.89 12.02
C ARG A 243 10.11 15.77 13.17
N ASP A 244 11.08 15.30 13.95
CA ASP A 244 11.66 16.07 15.04
C ASP A 244 12.44 17.28 14.52
N THR A 245 13.18 17.15 13.41
CA THR A 245 13.86 18.28 12.75
C THR A 245 12.86 19.31 12.23
N THR A 246 11.80 18.88 11.52
CA THR A 246 10.77 19.81 11.00
C THR A 246 10.05 20.57 12.12
N THR A 247 9.84 19.93 13.26
CA THR A 247 9.22 20.60 14.43
C THR A 247 10.18 21.60 15.06
N SER A 248 11.47 21.27 15.15
CA SER A 248 12.52 22.19 15.62
C SER A 248 12.69 23.39 14.68
N ASP A 249 12.67 23.17 13.37
CA ASP A 249 12.78 24.24 12.37
C ASP A 249 11.55 25.15 12.39
N ALA A 250 10.35 24.58 12.51
CA ALA A 250 9.11 25.35 12.65
C ALA A 250 9.06 26.20 13.94
N LEU A 251 9.60 25.67 15.05
CA LEU A 251 9.76 26.45 16.29
C LEU A 251 10.82 27.54 16.15
N GLY A 252 11.91 27.28 15.41
CA GLY A 252 12.94 28.25 15.07
C GLY A 252 12.39 29.42 14.26
N ASP A 253 11.60 29.14 13.22
CA ASP A 253 10.96 30.16 12.37
C ASP A 253 9.92 30.98 13.16
N LEU A 254 9.15 30.36 14.05
CA LEU A 254 8.21 31.06 14.93
C LEU A 254 8.92 32.01 15.90
N LEU A 255 10.04 31.56 16.51
CA LEU A 255 10.84 32.40 17.39
C LEU A 255 11.50 33.56 16.62
N ALA A 256 12.04 33.30 15.43
CA ALA A 256 12.62 34.33 14.57
C ALA A 256 11.58 35.38 14.16
N THR A 257 10.37 34.95 13.80
CA THR A 257 9.26 35.85 13.46
C THR A 257 8.82 36.69 14.68
N GLY A 258 8.77 36.07 15.87
CA GLY A 258 8.45 36.77 17.12
C GLY A 258 9.50 37.83 17.50
N VAL A 259 10.79 37.50 17.37
CA VAL A 259 11.90 38.44 17.65
C VAL A 259 11.93 39.58 16.62
N ALA A 260 11.72 39.29 15.33
CA ALA A 260 11.66 40.32 14.30
C ALA A 260 10.48 41.29 14.53
N GLY A 261 9.32 40.77 14.94
CA GLY A 261 8.16 41.59 15.30
C GLY A 261 8.41 42.48 16.53
N ALA A 262 9.10 41.97 17.55
CA ALA A 262 9.45 42.74 18.75
C ALA A 262 10.48 43.85 18.45
N VAL A 263 11.47 43.58 17.61
CA VAL A 263 12.46 44.59 17.18
C VAL A 263 11.81 45.67 16.31
N GLY A 264 10.91 45.29 15.40
CA GLY A 264 10.16 46.24 14.56
C GLY A 264 9.22 47.15 15.37
N ALA A 265 8.57 46.63 16.41
CA ALA A 265 7.75 47.43 17.30
C ALA A 265 8.59 48.44 18.12
N PHE A 266 9.81 48.04 18.52
CA PHE A 266 10.72 48.92 19.26
C PHE A 266 11.27 50.07 18.40
N THR A 267 11.58 49.80 17.13
CA THR A 267 12.07 50.84 16.21
C THR A 267 10.96 51.80 15.79
N ASP A 268 9.72 51.34 15.64
CA ASP A 268 8.57 52.20 15.33
C ASP A 268 8.15 53.10 16.52
N LEU A 269 8.32 52.60 17.76
CA LEU A 269 8.16 53.43 18.96
C LEU A 269 9.26 54.50 19.09
N ALA A 270 10.50 54.16 18.73
CA ALA A 270 11.62 55.10 18.76
C ALA A 270 11.53 56.18 17.66
N SER A 271 11.05 55.84 16.46
CA SER A 271 10.85 56.81 15.38
C SER A 271 9.73 57.81 15.71
N ARG A 272 8.61 57.34 16.26
CA ARG A 272 7.49 58.20 16.68
C ARG A 272 7.85 59.16 17.83
N ALA A 273 8.69 58.72 18.76
CA ALA A 273 9.21 59.58 19.83
C ALA A 273 10.17 60.66 19.31
N THR A 274 10.79 60.44 18.16
CA THR A 274 11.68 61.41 17.51
C THR A 274 10.90 62.40 16.65
N GLN A 275 9.83 61.96 15.98
CA GLN A 275 8.92 62.80 15.19
C GLN A 275 8.08 63.75 16.06
N ALA A 276 7.62 63.29 17.22
CA ALA A 276 6.89 64.13 18.17
C ALA A 276 7.74 65.24 18.82
N ARG A 277 9.07 65.18 18.68
CA ARG A 277 10.01 66.20 19.16
C ARG A 277 10.40 67.22 18.07
N SER A 278 10.13 66.96 16.80
CA SER A 278 10.38 67.89 15.70
C SER A 278 9.19 68.80 15.39
N ASP A 279 7.99 68.43 15.84
CA ASP A 279 6.75 69.19 15.58
C ASP A 279 6.43 70.23 16.67
N ASP A 280 7.22 70.28 17.76
CA ASP A 280 7.04 71.22 18.90
C ASP A 280 8.00 72.42 18.83
N ASP A 281 8.79 72.57 17.76
CA ASP A 281 9.80 73.63 17.58
C ASP A 281 9.63 74.39 16.23
N GLY A 282 8.40 74.41 15.68
CA GLY A 282 8.03 75.07 14.42
C GLY A 282 6.92 76.09 14.55
#